data_AF-A0A0B8T6M4-F1
#
_entry.id   AF-A0A0B8T6M4-F1
#
_cell.length_a   1.000
_cell.length_b   1.000
_cell.length_c   1.000
_cell.angle_alpha   90.00
_cell.angle_beta   90.00
_cell.angle_gamma   90.00
#
_symmetry.space_group_name_H-M   'P 1'
#
loop_
_entity.id
_entity.type
_entity.pdbx_description
1 polymer ?
#
loop_
_entity_poly.entity_id
_entity_poly.type
_entity_poly.pdbx_seq_one_letter_code
_entity_poly.pdbx_strand_id
1 'polypeptide(L)'
;MFRPTKLSPLEILLLVFTSTIVVTGIVISQINVQWFEEVYAVEDGFVENWTLVPLLFATIYALYQVGSHGRYKTWHFNVLMLLVALFSFFVAGEEISWGQRVFDVQSSEFFKQHNSQAETNLHNMMVGDKKINKIVFSQLLTGGIAFYLLVLPLLYSKKTGVKSFVDKVGLPIAQLYQIAACLLLFGSILFIPSGKNAEILEAGITTLFLLIFLFPQNAWVFEKEQHLIAAKQKAGAV
;
A
#
# COMPACT_ATOMS: atom_id res chain seq x y z
N MET A 1 4.12 -25.82 13.08
CA MET A 1 2.77 -26.37 12.82
C MET A 1 1.95 -25.29 12.13
N PHE A 2 1.84 -25.35 10.80
CA PHE A 2 1.03 -24.41 10.04
C PHE A 2 -0.44 -24.68 10.37
N ARG A 3 -1.06 -23.81 11.18
CA ARG A 3 -2.53 -23.82 11.29
C ARG A 3 -3.08 -23.28 9.98
N PRO A 4 -3.98 -23.98 9.28
CA PRO A 4 -4.64 -23.40 8.12
C PRO A 4 -5.47 -22.21 8.60
N THR A 5 -5.00 -21.00 8.30
CA THR A 5 -5.83 -19.79 8.40
C THR A 5 -6.93 -19.96 7.37
N LYS A 6 -8.19 -20.05 7.80
CA LYS A 6 -9.32 -19.92 6.89
C LYS A 6 -9.30 -18.47 6.40
N LEU A 7 -8.72 -18.24 5.22
CA LEU A 7 -8.75 -16.94 4.57
C LEU A 7 -10.20 -16.54 4.34
N SER A 8 -10.52 -15.28 4.61
CA SER A 8 -11.81 -14.71 4.29
C SER A 8 -12.00 -14.64 2.75
N PRO A 9 -13.25 -14.58 2.27
CA PRO A 9 -13.52 -14.40 0.85
C PRO A 9 -12.85 -13.15 0.25
N LEU A 10 -12.72 -12.07 1.03
CA LEU A 10 -12.07 -10.84 0.58
C LEU A 10 -10.54 -11.02 0.46
N GLU A 11 -9.90 -11.70 1.40
CA GLU A 11 -8.46 -12.03 1.29
C GLU A 11 -8.19 -12.84 0.02
N ILE A 12 -9.02 -13.85 -0.26
CA ILE A 12 -8.90 -14.69 -1.46
C ILE A 12 -9.12 -13.84 -2.71
N LEU A 13 -10.15 -13.00 -2.74
CA LEU A 13 -10.46 -12.15 -3.88
C LEU A 13 -9.28 -11.22 -4.21
N LEU A 14 -8.72 -10.54 -3.22
CA LEU A 14 -7.57 -9.63 -3.42
C LEU A 14 -6.34 -10.39 -3.91
N LEU A 15 -6.04 -11.56 -3.34
CA LEU A 15 -4.91 -12.39 -3.77
C LEU A 15 -5.07 -12.90 -5.21
N VAL A 16 -6.26 -13.40 -5.57
CA VAL A 16 -6.56 -13.88 -6.92
C VAL A 16 -6.51 -12.73 -7.92
N PHE A 17 -7.09 -11.58 -7.58
CA PHE A 17 -7.07 -10.39 -8.41
C PHE A 17 -5.64 -9.91 -8.67
N THR A 18 -4.83 -9.72 -7.63
CA THR A 18 -3.41 -9.34 -7.77
C THR A 18 -2.63 -10.35 -8.60
N SER A 19 -2.81 -11.65 -8.33
CA SER A 19 -2.15 -12.71 -9.09
C SER A 19 -2.54 -12.69 -10.57
N THR A 20 -3.81 -12.35 -10.87
CA THR A 20 -4.31 -12.28 -12.24
C THR A 20 -3.67 -11.13 -13.01
N ILE A 21 -3.56 -9.95 -12.39
CA ILE A 21 -2.83 -8.80 -13.00
C ILE A 21 -1.39 -9.19 -13.30
N VAL A 22 -0.69 -9.74 -12.31
CA VAL A 22 0.74 -10.08 -12.45
C VAL A 22 0.97 -11.16 -13.51
N VAL A 23 0.22 -12.26 -13.47
CA VAL A 23 0.36 -13.35 -14.43
C VAL A 23 0.01 -12.88 -15.85
N THR A 24 -1.04 -12.07 -16.00
CA THR A 24 -1.42 -11.49 -17.30
C THR A 24 -0.29 -10.61 -17.83
N GLY A 25 0.26 -9.73 -16.99
CA GLY A 25 1.40 -8.88 -17.36
C GLY A 25 2.62 -9.68 -17.81
N ILE A 26 2.99 -10.74 -17.07
CA ILE A 26 4.08 -11.64 -17.47
C ILE A 26 3.79 -12.27 -18.83
N VAL A 27 2.65 -12.93 -18.99
CA VAL A 27 2.30 -13.65 -20.23
C VAL A 27 2.33 -12.72 -21.43
N ILE A 28 1.71 -11.54 -21.32
CA ILE A 28 1.66 -10.56 -22.41
C ILE A 28 3.05 -10.02 -22.71
N SER A 29 3.85 -9.68 -21.71
CA SER A 29 5.22 -9.17 -21.92
C SER A 29 6.15 -10.18 -22.62
N GLN A 30 5.90 -11.48 -22.45
CA GLN A 30 6.65 -12.56 -23.10
C GLN A 30 6.19 -12.81 -24.54
N ILE A 31 4.90 -12.56 -24.85
CA ILE A 31 4.35 -12.73 -26.20
C ILE A 31 4.62 -11.51 -27.07
N ASN A 32 4.37 -10.31 -26.54
CA ASN A 32 4.50 -9.05 -27.25
C ASN A 32 4.79 -7.92 -26.26
N VAL A 33 6.07 -7.57 -26.12
CA VAL A 33 6.52 -6.50 -25.23
C VAL A 33 5.94 -5.13 -25.61
N GLN A 34 5.76 -4.85 -26.91
CA GLN A 34 5.19 -3.59 -27.35
C GLN A 34 3.73 -3.46 -26.90
N TRP A 35 2.93 -4.52 -27.04
CA TRP A 35 1.55 -4.51 -26.58
C TRP A 35 1.47 -4.40 -25.05
N PHE A 36 2.39 -5.06 -24.33
CA PHE A 36 2.50 -4.89 -22.88
C PHE A 36 2.73 -3.41 -22.51
N GLU A 37 3.68 -2.73 -23.16
CA GLU A 37 4.02 -1.33 -22.84
C GLU A 37 2.96 -0.33 -23.29
N GLU A 38 2.36 -0.51 -24.47
CA GLU A 38 1.46 0.47 -25.08
C GLU A 38 -0.02 0.25 -24.75
N VAL A 39 -0.40 -0.90 -24.19
CA VAL A 39 -1.81 -1.22 -23.89
C VAL A 39 -2.01 -1.68 -22.46
N TYR A 40 -1.22 -2.66 -21.99
CA TYR A 40 -1.47 -3.26 -20.68
C TYR A 40 -0.96 -2.41 -19.51
N ALA A 41 0.31 -2.00 -19.61
CA ALA A 41 1.02 -1.16 -18.65
C ALA A 41 1.21 0.27 -19.21
N VAL A 42 0.28 0.69 -20.07
CA VAL A 42 0.26 2.05 -20.63
C VAL A 42 0.01 3.06 -19.52
N GLU A 43 0.60 4.25 -19.69
CA GLU A 43 0.32 5.38 -18.80
C GLU A 43 -1.18 5.75 -18.89
N ASP A 44 -1.78 6.10 -17.76
CA ASP A 44 -3.22 6.25 -17.57
C ASP A 44 -4.05 5.00 -17.90
N GLY A 45 -3.39 3.85 -17.97
CA GLY A 45 -4.01 2.56 -18.22
C GLY A 45 -4.74 1.99 -17.01
N PHE A 46 -5.36 0.82 -17.21
CA PHE A 46 -6.06 0.12 -16.13
C PHE A 46 -5.13 -0.25 -14.97
N VAL A 47 -3.91 -0.72 -15.26
CA VAL A 47 -2.96 -1.20 -14.24
C VAL A 47 -2.50 -0.05 -13.35
N GLU A 48 -2.08 1.07 -13.92
CA GLU A 48 -1.64 2.25 -13.16
C GLU A 48 -2.81 2.83 -12.34
N ASN A 49 -3.97 3.03 -12.96
CA ASN A 49 -5.17 3.52 -12.26
C ASN A 49 -5.64 2.57 -11.16
N TRP A 50 -5.30 1.28 -11.22
CA TRP A 50 -5.64 0.36 -10.15
C TRP A 50 -4.94 0.73 -8.85
N THR A 51 -3.70 1.25 -8.88
CA THR A 51 -2.93 1.70 -7.70
C THR A 51 -3.71 2.69 -6.84
N LEU A 52 -4.55 3.52 -7.45
CA LEU A 52 -5.44 4.46 -6.77
C LEU A 52 -6.41 3.76 -5.81
N VAL A 53 -7.02 2.66 -6.25
CA VAL A 53 -8.11 1.97 -5.53
C VAL A 53 -7.66 1.54 -4.13
N PRO A 54 -6.63 0.70 -3.94
CA PRO A 54 -6.22 0.26 -2.62
C PRO A 54 -5.71 1.40 -1.74
N LEU A 55 -5.10 2.45 -2.31
CA LEU A 55 -4.64 3.63 -1.56
C LEU A 55 -5.80 4.47 -1.01
N LEU A 56 -6.86 4.66 -1.80
CA LEU A 56 -8.08 5.33 -1.33
C LEU A 56 -8.79 4.50 -0.26
N PHE A 57 -8.91 3.17 -0.44
CA PHE A 57 -9.47 2.30 0.60
C PHE A 57 -8.63 2.31 1.88
N ALA A 58 -7.30 2.32 1.78
CA ALA A 58 -6.42 2.44 2.94
C ALA A 58 -6.61 3.79 3.65
N THR A 59 -6.76 4.88 2.88
CA THR A 59 -7.06 6.21 3.43
C THR A 59 -8.36 6.20 4.23
N ILE A 60 -9.45 5.71 3.61
CA ILE A 60 -10.77 5.64 4.23
C ILE A 60 -10.74 4.75 5.47
N TYR A 61 -10.12 3.58 5.38
CA TYR A 61 -10.03 2.64 6.50
C TYR A 61 -9.24 3.24 7.67
N ALA A 62 -8.11 3.91 7.41
CA ALA A 62 -7.34 4.58 8.44
C ALA A 62 -8.12 5.70 9.14
N LEU A 63 -8.85 6.54 8.38
CA LEU A 63 -9.73 7.56 8.95
C LEU A 63 -10.89 6.95 9.75
N TYR A 64 -11.46 5.85 9.26
CA TYR A 64 -12.48 5.09 9.99
C TYR A 64 -11.94 4.58 11.33
N GLN A 65 -10.71 4.08 11.39
CA GLN A 65 -10.08 3.63 12.63
C GLN A 65 -9.93 4.77 13.65
N VAL A 66 -9.51 5.94 13.20
CA VAL A 66 -9.43 7.14 14.08
C VAL A 66 -10.81 7.54 14.58
N GLY A 67 -11.79 7.69 13.69
CA GLY A 67 -13.14 8.16 14.04
C GLY A 67 -13.92 7.17 14.92
N SER A 68 -13.81 5.87 14.63
CA SER A 68 -14.60 4.83 15.31
C SER A 68 -13.94 4.30 16.57
N HIS A 69 -12.61 4.21 16.58
CA HIS A 69 -11.84 3.53 17.64
C HIS A 69 -10.88 4.46 18.37
N GLY A 70 -10.50 5.61 17.81
CA GLY A 70 -9.40 6.42 18.31
C GLY A 70 -9.53 6.92 19.75
N ARG A 71 -10.76 7.17 20.25
CA ARG A 71 -11.00 7.56 21.66
C ARG A 71 -10.68 6.47 22.69
N TYR A 72 -10.54 5.22 22.23
CA TYR A 72 -10.21 4.05 23.04
C TYR A 72 -8.79 3.55 22.79
N LYS A 73 -8.06 4.17 21.85
CA LYS A 73 -6.68 3.79 21.51
C LYS A 73 -5.70 4.82 22.05
N THR A 74 -4.41 4.52 21.94
CA THR A 74 -3.36 5.45 22.35
C THR A 74 -3.26 6.63 21.38
N TRP A 75 -2.68 7.75 21.82
CA TRP A 75 -2.43 8.86 20.90
C TRP A 75 -1.47 8.47 19.76
N HIS A 76 -0.51 7.56 20.03
CA HIS A 76 0.41 7.04 19.02
C HIS A 76 -0.32 6.28 17.92
N PHE A 77 -1.34 5.48 18.29
CA PHE A 77 -2.23 4.82 17.34
C PHE A 77 -2.92 5.82 16.42
N ASN A 78 -3.53 6.86 17.00
CA ASN A 78 -4.23 7.88 16.22
C ASN A 78 -3.28 8.62 15.28
N VAL A 79 -2.09 8.99 15.76
CA VAL A 79 -1.07 9.63 14.93
C VAL A 79 -0.63 8.70 13.80
N LEU A 80 -0.35 7.42 14.06
CA LEU A 80 0.03 6.49 12.99
C LEU A 80 -1.10 6.34 11.97
N MET A 81 -2.36 6.16 12.39
CA MET A 81 -3.48 6.04 11.45
C MET A 81 -3.68 7.31 10.62
N LEU A 82 -3.53 8.50 11.21
CA LEU A 82 -3.57 9.76 10.47
C LEU A 82 -2.42 9.89 9.48
N LEU A 83 -1.21 9.45 9.85
CA LEU A 83 -0.06 9.41 8.95
C LEU A 83 -0.28 8.43 7.80
N VAL A 84 -0.83 7.24 8.07
CA VAL A 84 -1.20 6.26 7.03
C VAL A 84 -2.26 6.84 6.09
N ALA A 85 -3.27 7.52 6.62
CA ALA A 85 -4.30 8.17 5.82
C ALA A 85 -3.71 9.27 4.94
N LEU A 86 -2.92 10.18 5.51
CA LEU A 86 -2.29 11.27 4.79
C LEU A 86 -1.33 10.77 3.72
N PHE A 87 -0.48 9.80 4.07
CA PHE A 87 0.48 9.22 3.14
C PHE A 87 -0.22 8.48 2.00
N SER A 88 -1.21 7.62 2.29
CA SER A 88 -1.93 6.89 1.24
C SER A 88 -2.72 7.84 0.33
N PHE A 89 -3.32 8.89 0.89
CA PHE A 89 -4.00 9.94 0.12
C PHE A 89 -3.03 10.74 -0.75
N PHE A 90 -1.86 11.09 -0.20
CA PHE A 90 -0.82 11.78 -0.94
C PHE A 90 -0.33 10.94 -2.12
N VAL A 91 0.01 9.67 -1.91
CA VAL A 91 0.43 8.78 -3.00
C VAL A 91 -0.71 8.63 -4.02
N ALA A 92 -1.95 8.40 -3.59
CA ALA A 92 -3.11 8.35 -4.48
C ALA A 92 -3.26 9.61 -5.33
N GLY A 93 -3.08 10.80 -4.72
CA GLY A 93 -3.11 12.08 -5.41
C GLY A 93 -1.97 12.22 -6.42
N GLU A 94 -0.77 11.78 -6.06
CA GLU A 94 0.40 11.79 -6.96
C GLU A 94 0.17 10.92 -8.21
N GLU A 95 -0.42 9.72 -8.07
CA GLU A 95 -0.74 8.81 -9.19
C GLU A 95 -1.72 9.44 -10.20
N ILE A 96 -2.74 10.18 -9.72
CA ILE A 96 -3.74 10.85 -10.60
C ILE A 96 -3.41 12.31 -10.89
N SER A 97 -2.19 12.72 -10.58
CA SER A 97 -1.70 14.09 -10.79
C SER A 97 -2.62 15.14 -10.18
N TRP A 98 -3.08 14.87 -8.97
CA TRP A 98 -4.01 15.68 -8.19
C TRP A 98 -5.34 15.99 -8.90
N GLY A 99 -5.77 15.10 -9.80
CA GLY A 99 -7.01 15.26 -10.57
C GLY A 99 -6.87 16.19 -11.76
N GLN A 100 -5.65 16.56 -12.16
CA GLN A 100 -5.38 17.45 -13.29
C GLN A 100 -6.13 17.03 -14.56
N ARG A 101 -6.06 15.75 -14.92
CA ARG A 101 -6.69 15.18 -16.12
C ARG A 101 -8.22 15.15 -16.02
N VAL A 102 -8.75 14.97 -14.81
CA VAL A 102 -10.19 14.91 -14.55
C VAL A 102 -10.83 16.30 -14.64
N PHE A 103 -10.13 17.33 -14.16
CA PHE A 103 -10.64 18.70 -14.08
C PHE A 103 -10.11 19.62 -15.19
N ASP A 104 -9.37 19.08 -16.16
CA ASP A 104 -8.71 19.81 -17.25
C ASP A 104 -7.89 21.01 -16.76
N VAL A 105 -7.22 20.83 -15.61
CA VAL A 105 -6.37 21.86 -15.01
C VAL A 105 -5.06 21.89 -15.77
N GLN A 106 -4.60 23.09 -16.14
CA GLN A 106 -3.30 23.25 -16.79
C GLN A 106 -2.17 23.25 -15.74
N SER A 107 -1.10 22.50 -16.00
CA SER A 107 0.10 22.57 -15.18
C SER A 107 0.77 23.94 -15.24
N SER A 108 1.44 24.31 -14.16
CA SER A 108 2.28 25.51 -14.14
C SER A 108 3.50 25.35 -15.05
N GLU A 109 4.11 26.47 -15.45
CA GLU A 109 5.33 26.46 -16.27
C GLU A 109 6.48 25.67 -15.62
N PHE A 110 6.55 25.66 -14.29
CA PHE A 110 7.52 24.84 -13.56
C PHE A 110 7.35 23.35 -13.88
N PHE A 111 6.13 22.83 -13.75
CA PHE A 111 5.83 21.42 -14.00
C PHE A 111 5.98 21.06 -15.49
N LYS A 112 5.55 21.93 -16.41
CA LYS A 112 5.76 21.71 -17.85
C LYS A 112 7.25 21.55 -18.23
N GLN A 113 8.15 22.23 -17.52
CA GLN A 113 9.59 22.20 -17.80
C GLN A 113 10.31 21.04 -17.10
N HIS A 114 9.82 20.58 -15.94
CA HIS A 114 10.55 19.65 -15.08
C HIS A 114 9.84 18.31 -14.85
N ASN A 115 8.60 18.14 -15.31
CA ASN A 115 7.85 16.90 -15.24
C ASN A 115 7.86 16.21 -16.61
N SER A 116 8.11 14.90 -16.63
CA SER A 116 8.23 14.11 -17.86
C SER A 116 6.94 14.03 -18.69
N GLN A 117 5.78 14.31 -18.08
CA GLN A 117 4.46 14.27 -18.69
C GLN A 117 3.75 15.63 -18.65
N ALA A 118 4.47 16.70 -18.26
CA ALA A 118 3.90 18.02 -18.02
C ALA A 118 2.72 18.01 -17.02
N GLU A 119 2.87 17.21 -15.95
CA GLU A 119 1.86 17.03 -14.91
C GLU A 119 2.21 17.72 -13.59
N THR A 120 1.18 18.01 -12.80
CA THR A 120 1.24 18.68 -11.49
C THR A 120 1.43 17.65 -10.37
N ASN A 121 2.38 16.74 -10.53
CA ASN A 121 2.80 15.81 -9.48
C ASN A 121 4.32 15.81 -9.34
N LEU A 122 4.79 15.32 -8.19
CA LEU A 122 6.18 15.05 -7.92
C LEU A 122 6.61 13.67 -8.44
N HIS A 123 5.68 12.73 -8.56
CA HIS A 123 5.94 11.38 -9.04
C HIS A 123 6.59 11.34 -10.44
N ASN A 124 6.12 12.20 -11.37
CA ASN A 124 6.65 12.27 -12.74
C ASN A 124 7.74 13.35 -12.96
N MET A 125 8.22 13.98 -11.88
CA MET A 125 9.31 14.95 -11.95
C MET A 125 10.63 14.32 -12.36
N MET A 126 11.45 15.10 -13.06
CA MET A 126 12.78 14.74 -13.53
C MET A 126 13.85 15.45 -12.69
N VAL A 127 14.85 14.71 -12.23
CA VAL A 127 16.07 15.25 -11.62
C VAL A 127 17.26 14.81 -12.49
N GLY A 128 17.75 15.73 -13.32
CA GLY A 128 18.61 15.38 -14.45
C GLY A 128 17.87 14.44 -15.40
N ASP A 129 18.50 13.33 -15.78
CA ASP A 129 17.91 12.36 -16.72
C ASP A 129 17.09 11.25 -16.04
N LYS A 130 16.78 11.38 -14.74
CA LYS A 130 16.09 10.34 -13.97
C LYS A 130 14.77 10.83 -13.41
N LYS A 131 13.70 10.04 -13.60
CA LYS A 131 12.41 10.24 -12.96
C LYS A 131 12.51 10.04 -11.44
N ILE A 132 11.86 10.89 -10.66
CA ILE A 132 11.83 10.83 -9.19
C ILE A 132 11.21 9.52 -8.71
N ASN A 133 10.15 9.02 -9.35
CA ASN A 133 9.56 7.72 -8.99
C ASN A 133 10.58 6.58 -8.99
N LYS A 134 11.46 6.52 -9.98
CA LYS A 134 12.52 5.51 -10.07
C LYS A 134 13.57 5.66 -8.96
N ILE A 135 13.81 6.84 -8.41
CA ILE A 135 14.83 7.05 -7.37
C ILE A 135 14.23 6.88 -5.98
N VAL A 136 13.23 7.71 -5.66
CA VAL A 136 12.70 7.85 -4.30
C VAL A 136 11.68 6.78 -3.99
N PHE A 137 10.75 6.54 -4.92
CA PHE A 137 9.68 5.57 -4.71
C PHE A 137 10.16 4.12 -4.90
N SER A 138 11.09 3.84 -5.83
CA SER A 138 11.54 2.46 -6.03
C SER A 138 12.58 1.97 -5.02
N GLN A 139 13.61 2.76 -4.68
CA GLN A 139 14.76 2.23 -3.90
C GLN A 139 14.56 2.34 -2.39
N LEU A 140 14.12 3.50 -1.91
CA LEU A 140 13.96 3.76 -0.48
C LEU A 140 12.75 3.00 0.09
N LEU A 141 11.66 2.96 -0.67
CA LEU A 141 10.46 2.20 -0.30
C LEU A 141 10.75 0.69 -0.28
N THR A 142 11.52 0.16 -1.24
CA THR A 142 11.89 -1.28 -1.26
C THR A 142 12.67 -1.68 -0.02
N GLY A 143 13.65 -0.89 0.42
CA GLY A 143 14.40 -1.16 1.64
C GLY A 143 13.52 -1.14 2.90
N GLY A 144 12.65 -0.14 3.02
CA GLY A 144 11.69 -0.02 4.13
C GLY A 144 10.68 -1.16 4.16
N ILE A 145 10.10 -1.51 3.01
CA ILE A 145 9.16 -2.63 2.84
C ILE A 145 9.85 -3.95 3.18
N ALA A 146 11.09 -4.18 2.72
CA ALA A 146 11.82 -5.40 3.02
C ALA A 146 12.06 -5.56 4.53
N PHE A 147 12.45 -4.49 5.22
CA PHE A 147 12.57 -4.51 6.68
C PHE A 147 11.21 -4.80 7.36
N TYR A 148 10.16 -4.11 6.92
CA TYR A 148 8.80 -4.27 7.43
C TYR A 148 8.24 -5.69 7.22
N LEU A 149 8.51 -6.32 6.08
CA LEU A 149 7.98 -7.66 5.76
C LEU A 149 8.82 -8.78 6.36
N LEU A 150 10.16 -8.63 6.40
CA LEU A 150 11.06 -9.73 6.76
C LEU A 150 11.54 -9.64 8.21
N VAL A 151 11.90 -8.45 8.68
CA VAL A 151 12.52 -8.28 10.00
C VAL A 151 11.46 -8.07 11.08
N LEU A 152 10.47 -7.21 10.82
CA LEU A 152 9.51 -6.81 11.84
C LEU A 152 8.63 -7.99 12.33
N PRO A 153 8.06 -8.88 11.50
CA PRO A 153 7.28 -10.04 11.98
C PRO A 153 8.13 -11.02 12.82
N LEU A 154 9.41 -11.18 12.47
CA LEU A 154 10.36 -11.99 13.26
C LEU A 154 10.64 -11.36 14.62
N LEU A 155 10.85 -10.06 14.68
CA LEU A 155 11.04 -9.35 15.95
C LEU A 155 9.76 -9.33 16.78
N TYR A 156 8.60 -9.13 16.15
CA TYR A 156 7.28 -9.14 16.78
C TYR A 156 6.97 -10.48 17.45
N SER A 157 7.33 -11.60 16.82
CA SER A 157 7.12 -12.93 17.40
C SER A 157 8.12 -13.30 18.50
N LYS A 158 9.33 -12.73 18.50
CA LYS A 158 10.42 -13.12 19.41
C LYS A 158 10.64 -12.17 20.59
N LYS A 159 10.30 -10.88 20.48
CA LYS A 159 10.64 -9.85 21.46
C LYS A 159 9.38 -9.21 22.02
N THR A 160 9.11 -9.44 23.31
CA THR A 160 7.94 -8.87 24.01
C THR A 160 7.90 -7.35 23.96
N GLY A 161 9.05 -6.68 24.12
CA GLY A 161 9.14 -5.21 24.01
C GLY A 161 8.74 -4.67 22.64
N VAL A 162 9.16 -5.35 21.56
CA VAL A 162 8.76 -4.98 20.18
C VAL A 162 7.27 -5.22 19.99
N LYS A 163 6.77 -6.38 20.43
CA LYS A 163 5.33 -6.68 20.38
C LYS A 163 4.49 -5.60 21.07
N SER A 164 4.81 -5.27 22.32
CA SER A 164 4.09 -4.26 23.09
C SER A 164 4.18 -2.87 22.44
N PHE A 165 5.33 -2.50 21.87
CA PHE A 165 5.47 -1.24 21.14
C PHE A 165 4.63 -1.19 19.86
N VAL A 166 4.73 -2.22 19.02
CA VAL A 166 3.96 -2.35 17.76
C VAL A 166 2.47 -2.32 18.03
N ASP A 167 1.99 -3.09 19.00
CA ASP A 167 0.58 -3.14 19.36
C ASP A 167 0.10 -1.80 19.95
N LYS A 168 0.93 -1.11 20.74
CA LYS A 168 0.63 0.23 21.28
C LYS A 168 0.49 1.28 20.18
N VAL A 169 1.39 1.26 19.21
CA VAL A 169 1.43 2.19 18.07
C VAL A 169 0.39 1.84 17.02
N GLY A 170 -0.14 0.62 17.00
CA GLY A 170 -1.14 0.22 15.99
C GLY A 170 -0.55 -0.10 14.64
N LEU A 171 0.68 -0.62 14.60
CA LEU A 171 1.33 -0.99 13.35
C LEU A 171 0.85 -2.40 12.92
N PRO A 172 0.24 -2.55 11.72
CA PRO A 172 -0.23 -3.84 11.24
C PRO A 172 0.97 -4.76 10.98
N ILE A 173 0.88 -6.02 11.40
CA ILE A 173 1.93 -7.02 11.17
C ILE A 173 1.50 -7.99 10.07
N ALA A 174 2.34 -8.14 9.03
CA ALA A 174 2.08 -9.05 7.94
C ALA A 174 2.07 -10.52 8.41
N GLN A 175 1.08 -11.28 7.92
CA GLN A 175 1.00 -12.72 8.08
C GLN A 175 1.92 -13.43 7.08
N LEU A 176 2.29 -14.69 7.36
CA LEU A 176 3.23 -15.42 6.51
C LEU A 176 2.78 -15.54 5.05
N TYR A 177 1.49 -15.77 4.80
CA TYR A 177 0.98 -15.87 3.43
C TYR A 177 1.04 -14.52 2.70
N GLN A 178 0.89 -13.40 3.42
CA GLN A 178 1.01 -12.05 2.86
C GLN A 178 2.47 -11.74 2.52
N ILE A 179 3.40 -12.11 3.40
CA ILE A 179 4.85 -12.02 3.15
C ILE A 179 5.21 -12.86 1.91
N ALA A 180 4.71 -14.09 1.83
CA ALA A 180 4.92 -14.95 0.67
C ALA A 180 4.35 -14.33 -0.61
N ALA A 181 3.14 -13.75 -0.57
CA ALA A 181 2.54 -13.05 -1.71
C ALA A 181 3.38 -11.85 -2.16
N CYS A 182 3.89 -11.04 -1.22
CA CYS A 182 4.78 -9.92 -1.55
C CYS A 182 6.09 -10.40 -2.19
N LEU A 183 6.72 -11.45 -1.64
CA LEU A 183 7.96 -12.01 -2.20
C LEU A 183 7.73 -12.62 -3.60
N LEU A 184 6.59 -13.29 -3.80
CA LEU A 184 6.18 -13.79 -5.11
C LEU A 184 5.98 -12.65 -6.09
N LEU A 185 5.34 -11.54 -5.70
CA LEU A 185 5.21 -10.34 -6.53
C LEU A 185 6.59 -9.78 -6.93
N PHE A 186 7.48 -9.54 -5.97
CA PHE A 186 8.84 -9.04 -6.24
C PHE A 186 9.64 -9.97 -7.14
N GLY A 187 9.50 -11.31 -6.99
CA GLY A 187 10.13 -12.27 -7.89
C GLY A 187 9.49 -12.29 -9.28
N SER A 188 8.16 -12.14 -9.35
CA SER A 188 7.37 -12.22 -10.58
C SER A 188 7.71 -11.10 -11.57
N ILE A 189 7.93 -9.88 -11.08
CA ILE A 189 8.27 -8.74 -11.95
C ILE A 189 9.64 -8.88 -12.65
N LEU A 190 10.52 -9.77 -12.17
CA LEU A 190 11.80 -10.07 -12.82
C LEU A 190 11.61 -10.83 -14.15
N PHE A 191 10.45 -11.45 -14.36
CA PHE A 191 10.11 -12.14 -15.59
C PHE A 191 9.47 -11.20 -16.64
N ILE A 192 9.35 -9.91 -16.36
CA ILE A 192 8.83 -8.91 -17.31
C ILE A 192 10.03 -8.18 -17.93
N PRO A 193 10.36 -8.40 -19.22
CA PRO A 193 11.54 -7.83 -19.88
C PRO A 193 11.31 -6.38 -20.33
N SER A 194 10.75 -5.55 -19.45
CA SER A 194 10.41 -4.15 -19.74
C SER A 194 10.62 -3.27 -18.51
N GLY A 195 10.99 -2.00 -18.75
CA GLY A 195 11.06 -0.98 -17.70
C GLY A 195 9.70 -0.57 -17.13
N LYS A 196 8.59 -1.00 -17.76
CA LYS A 196 7.21 -0.84 -17.29
C LYS A 196 6.77 -1.93 -16.29
N ASN A 197 7.69 -2.80 -15.86
CA ASN A 197 7.40 -3.77 -14.79
C ASN A 197 7.09 -3.11 -13.42
N ALA A 198 7.49 -1.84 -13.24
CA ALA A 198 7.17 -1.05 -12.06
C ALA A 198 5.66 -0.83 -11.90
N GLU A 199 4.91 -0.63 -12.99
CA GLU A 199 3.45 -0.43 -12.95
C GLU A 199 2.76 -1.67 -12.33
N ILE A 200 3.22 -2.87 -12.69
CA ILE A 200 2.73 -4.14 -12.17
C ILE A 200 3.11 -4.31 -10.70
N LEU A 201 4.33 -3.89 -10.33
CA LEU A 201 4.77 -3.89 -8.95
C LEU A 201 3.90 -2.96 -8.09
N GLU A 202 3.66 -1.74 -8.54
CA GLU A 202 2.90 -0.72 -7.82
C GLU A 202 1.44 -1.12 -7.62
N ALA A 203 0.77 -1.59 -8.67
CA ALA A 203 -0.59 -2.13 -8.58
C ALA A 203 -0.69 -3.33 -7.62
N GLY A 204 0.30 -4.23 -7.69
CA GLY A 204 0.35 -5.41 -6.81
C GLY A 204 0.66 -5.06 -5.36
N ILE A 205 1.69 -4.25 -5.11
CA ILE A 205 2.19 -4.00 -3.75
C ILE A 205 1.23 -3.11 -2.97
N THR A 206 0.53 -2.18 -3.62
CA THR A 206 -0.51 -1.38 -2.97
C THR A 206 -1.73 -2.23 -2.60
N THR A 207 -2.11 -3.19 -3.44
CA THR A 207 -3.17 -4.17 -3.11
C THR A 207 -2.76 -5.06 -1.94
N LEU A 208 -1.52 -5.55 -1.92
CA LEU A 208 -1.01 -6.37 -0.81
C LEU A 208 -0.81 -5.55 0.47
N PHE A 209 -0.45 -4.27 0.36
CA PHE A 209 -0.44 -3.34 1.49
C PHE A 209 -1.84 -3.21 2.10
N LEU A 210 -2.88 -2.99 1.27
CA LEU A 210 -4.26 -2.96 1.76
C LEU A 210 -4.65 -4.29 2.42
N LEU A 211 -4.29 -5.43 1.83
CA LEU A 211 -4.54 -6.76 2.38
C LEU A 211 -3.92 -6.91 3.79
N ILE A 212 -2.66 -6.52 3.95
CA ILE A 212 -1.97 -6.54 5.26
C ILE A 212 -2.65 -5.59 6.25
N PHE A 213 -3.05 -4.40 5.78
CA PHE A 213 -3.65 -3.39 6.65
C PHE A 213 -5.04 -3.80 7.15
N LEU A 214 -5.84 -4.46 6.31
CA LEU A 214 -7.18 -4.95 6.66
C LEU A 214 -7.14 -6.26 7.47
N PHE A 215 -6.16 -7.14 7.19
CA PHE A 215 -6.06 -8.47 7.79
C PHE A 215 -4.68 -8.71 8.44
N PRO A 216 -4.24 -7.87 9.39
CA PRO A 216 -2.95 -8.05 10.01
C PRO A 216 -2.96 -9.21 11.01
N GLN A 217 -1.79 -9.80 11.28
CA GLN A 217 -1.60 -10.81 12.32
C GLN A 217 -2.11 -10.32 13.69
N ASN A 218 -1.97 -9.01 13.97
CA ASN A 218 -2.42 -8.36 15.19
C ASN A 218 -3.77 -7.64 15.05
N ALA A 219 -4.73 -8.25 14.33
CA ALA A 219 -6.06 -7.68 14.06
C ALA A 219 -6.80 -7.18 15.32
N TRP A 220 -6.64 -7.83 16.47
CA TRP A 220 -7.25 -7.40 17.74
C TRP A 220 -6.86 -5.97 18.16
N VAL A 221 -5.70 -5.47 17.71
CA VAL A 221 -5.24 -4.09 17.96
C VAL A 221 -6.14 -3.07 17.27
N PHE A 222 -6.79 -3.45 16.17
CA PHE A 222 -7.64 -2.60 15.35
C PHE A 222 -9.12 -2.72 15.70
N GLU A 223 -9.48 -3.67 16.58
CA GLU A 223 -10.84 -3.88 17.05
C GLU A 223 -11.16 -3.00 18.29
N LYS A 224 -12.47 -2.80 18.53
CA LYS A 224 -12.97 -2.14 19.74
C LYS A 224 -12.67 -3.02 20.95
N GLU A 225 -11.81 -2.56 21.85
CA GLU A 225 -11.60 -3.24 23.13
C GLU A 225 -12.86 -3.09 24.00
N GLN A 226 -13.71 -4.12 23.97
CA GLN A 226 -14.94 -4.18 24.77
C GLN A 226 -14.68 -4.00 26.28
N HIS A 227 -13.49 -4.39 26.76
CA HIS A 227 -13.09 -4.27 28.16
C HIS A 227 -12.78 -2.82 28.59
N LEU A 228 -12.22 -1.98 27.72
CA LEU A 228 -12.00 -0.55 28.01
C LEU A 228 -13.31 0.26 28.01
N ILE A 229 -14.30 -0.17 27.24
CA ILE A 229 -15.66 0.41 27.27
C ILE A 229 -16.29 0.19 28.64
N ALA A 230 -16.22 -1.03 29.20
CA ALA A 230 -16.74 -1.33 30.52
C ALA A 230 -16.04 -0.53 31.63
N ALA A 231 -14.72 -0.33 31.52
CA ALA A 231 -13.95 0.45 32.49
C ALA A 231 -14.26 1.96 32.42
N LYS A 232 -14.35 2.55 31.21
CA LYS A 232 -14.68 3.97 31.04
C LYS A 232 -16.16 4.29 31.31
N GLN A 233 -17.09 3.38 31.02
CA GLN A 233 -18.50 3.52 31.41
C GLN A 233 -18.68 3.50 32.93
N LYS A 234 -17.91 2.68 33.65
CA LYS A 234 -17.89 2.71 35.11
C LYS A 234 -17.25 3.98 35.68
N ALA A 235 -16.23 4.52 35.02
CA ALA A 235 -15.54 5.73 35.47
C ALA A 235 -16.30 7.05 35.17
N GLY A 236 -17.19 7.06 34.17
CA GLY A 236 -18.03 8.23 33.83
C GLY A 236 -19.44 8.21 34.44
N ALA A 237 -19.75 7.22 35.28
CA ALA A 237 -21.02 7.08 36.00
C ALA A 237 -20.90 7.45 37.49
N VAL A 238 -19.84 8.16 37.88
CA VAL A 238 -19.57 8.67 39.24
C VAL A 238 -19.53 10.19 39.21
#